data_AF-A0A3M2KYJ6-F1
#
_entry.id   AF-A0A3M2KYJ6-F1
#
_cell.length_a   1.000
_cell.length_b   1.000
_cell.length_c   1.000
_cell.angle_alpha   90.00
_cell.angle_beta   90.00
_cell.angle_gamma   90.00
#
_symmetry.space_group_name_H-M   'P 1'
#
loop_
_entity.id
_entity.type
_entity.pdbx_description
1 polymer ?
#
loop_
_entity_poly.entity_id
_entity_poly.type
_entity_poly.pdbx_seq_one_letter_code
_entity_poly.pdbx_strand_id
1 'polypeptide(L)'
;MTHATAWSVIVEEPLVEELVRAAERLSADLGDAGEILARRTRAVAAEAGGTGARMGALDREIAAEPRWIGESARTAEPFAPGFDAETCDAHGLPDTTRVYSAAAYQRMFEDRIGRRLTDQEEELLADGCIGMTALRLGLTDTYPTMSYAFGDPSIHALAAETERLLAPGEVANEMLNELAYGAHTRWEELTRLRAFAERGAGGPDIAAEIRAAEAEHSEWAKATAEQLRHTRDLWARIGEHRSELERVRSMAKIEEGRRGFARVSAVADRFGRILADAPANERELLARIRADPVLSRLRPEPLEMTRGVPPAQLEPVIYAKRFWTGQFPNLTGEGPETLSMAEPNPWSFAPDPVTGQVDMTADDFVGKYGYGNFDYGWYDRGSNTWWNADHGVEEGSDRPMLVFQKSPDAFFRSQPDWDAQVFGLALVRKVF
;
A
#
# COMPACT_ATOMS: atom_id res chain seq x y z
N MET A 1 32.55 16.17 -1.92
CA MET A 1 32.08 15.05 -2.77
C MET A 1 30.57 15.17 -2.87
N THR A 2 30.08 15.63 -4.03
CA THR A 2 28.67 15.95 -4.30
C THR A 2 28.06 14.86 -5.16
N HIS A 3 27.59 13.78 -4.52
CA HIS A 3 26.66 12.84 -5.14
C HIS A 3 25.24 13.30 -4.84
N ALA A 4 24.82 14.40 -5.46
CA ALA A 4 23.40 14.64 -5.67
C ALA A 4 23.06 13.86 -6.94
N THR A 5 22.67 12.59 -6.78
CA THR A 5 22.04 11.81 -7.85
C THR A 5 20.77 12.56 -8.22
N ALA A 6 20.87 13.36 -9.28
CA ALA A 6 19.75 14.04 -9.85
C ALA A 6 18.76 12.97 -10.30
N TRP A 7 17.66 12.83 -9.56
CA TRP A 7 16.42 12.34 -10.13
C TRP A 7 16.00 13.33 -11.23
N SER A 8 16.62 13.22 -12.40
CA SER A 8 15.84 13.29 -13.62
C SER A 8 15.00 12.03 -13.57
N VAL A 9 13.76 12.18 -13.12
CA VAL A 9 12.70 11.22 -13.41
C VAL A 9 12.56 11.24 -14.93
N ILE A 10 13.48 10.57 -15.61
CA ILE A 10 13.18 10.00 -16.91
C ILE A 10 12.15 8.95 -16.50
N VAL A 11 10.87 9.31 -16.56
CA VAL A 11 9.85 8.31 -16.83
C VAL A 11 10.38 7.66 -18.09
N GLU A 12 10.97 6.49 -17.96
CA GLU A 12 11.40 5.76 -19.11
C GLU A 12 10.11 5.53 -19.91
N GLU A 13 9.93 6.29 -20.99
CA GLU A 13 9.01 5.99 -22.10
C GLU A 13 8.88 4.47 -22.33
N PRO A 14 9.97 3.66 -22.19
CA PRO A 14 9.88 2.21 -22.13
C PRO A 14 8.72 1.61 -21.33
N LEU A 15 8.46 2.04 -20.09
CA LEU A 15 7.50 1.36 -19.20
C LEU A 15 6.05 1.61 -19.64
N VAL A 16 5.70 2.85 -19.97
CA VAL A 16 4.34 3.21 -20.42
C VAL A 16 4.07 2.59 -21.79
N GLU A 17 5.04 2.62 -22.72
CA GLU A 17 4.91 1.94 -24.01
C GLU A 17 4.80 0.42 -23.86
N GLU A 18 5.50 -0.17 -22.90
CA GLU A 18 5.40 -1.58 -22.60
C GLU A 18 4.03 -1.94 -22.00
N LEU A 19 3.49 -1.11 -21.11
CA LEU A 19 2.13 -1.23 -20.59
C LEU A 19 1.12 -1.21 -21.75
N VAL A 20 1.21 -0.24 -22.67
CA VAL A 20 0.32 -0.15 -23.84
C VAL A 20 0.40 -1.42 -24.67
N ARG A 21 1.63 -1.84 -25.04
CA ARG A 21 1.82 -3.04 -25.85
C ARG A 21 1.28 -4.30 -25.16
N ALA A 22 1.42 -4.40 -23.85
CA ALA A 22 0.87 -5.51 -23.07
C ALA A 22 -0.67 -5.49 -23.06
N ALA A 23 -1.27 -4.34 -22.78
CA ALA A 23 -2.72 -4.16 -22.78
C ALA A 23 -3.34 -4.42 -24.16
N GLU A 24 -2.68 -4.00 -25.24
CA GLU A 24 -3.14 -4.27 -26.62
C GLU A 24 -3.10 -5.76 -26.98
N ARG A 25 -2.06 -6.49 -26.55
CA ARG A 25 -2.03 -7.96 -26.69
C ARG A 25 -3.20 -8.59 -25.94
N LEU A 26 -3.41 -8.21 -24.69
CA LEU A 26 -4.52 -8.71 -23.87
C LEU A 26 -5.89 -8.36 -24.44
N SER A 27 -6.04 -7.22 -25.11
CA SER A 27 -7.28 -6.80 -25.76
C SER A 27 -7.71 -7.71 -26.90
N ALA A 28 -6.76 -8.29 -27.63
CA ALA A 28 -7.08 -9.22 -28.71
C ALA A 28 -7.74 -10.49 -28.18
N ASP A 29 -7.33 -10.93 -26.99
CA ASP A 29 -7.66 -12.27 -26.47
C ASP A 29 -8.76 -12.25 -25.38
N LEU A 30 -8.90 -11.17 -24.62
CA LEU A 30 -9.86 -11.04 -23.50
C LEU A 30 -11.19 -10.36 -23.86
N GLY A 31 -11.42 -10.03 -25.13
CA GLY A 31 -12.64 -9.36 -25.59
C GLY A 31 -12.88 -8.00 -24.92
N ASP A 32 -14.13 -7.70 -24.53
CA ASP A 32 -14.54 -6.40 -23.95
C ASP A 32 -13.68 -5.97 -22.75
N ALA A 33 -13.31 -6.93 -21.89
CA ALA A 33 -12.50 -6.67 -20.71
C ALA A 33 -11.07 -6.22 -21.08
N GLY A 34 -10.48 -6.88 -22.07
CA GLY A 34 -9.19 -6.48 -22.62
C GLY A 34 -9.27 -5.15 -23.39
N GLU A 35 -10.37 -4.87 -24.08
CA GLU A 35 -10.57 -3.59 -24.77
C GLU A 35 -10.67 -2.41 -23.80
N ILE A 36 -11.36 -2.59 -22.66
CA ILE A 36 -11.40 -1.58 -21.58
C ILE A 36 -9.99 -1.29 -21.07
N LEU A 37 -9.20 -2.34 -20.80
CA LEU A 37 -7.82 -2.22 -20.34
C LEU A 37 -6.98 -1.46 -21.39
N ALA A 38 -6.96 -1.90 -22.65
CA ALA A 38 -6.21 -1.25 -23.71
C ALA A 38 -6.63 0.19 -23.98
N ARG A 39 -7.94 0.49 -23.90
CA ARG A 39 -8.44 1.87 -24.04
C ARG A 39 -7.93 2.75 -22.91
N ARG A 40 -7.95 2.27 -21.66
CA ARG A 40 -7.42 3.02 -20.51
C ARG A 40 -5.91 3.15 -20.57
N THR A 41 -5.17 2.11 -20.93
CA THR A 41 -3.71 2.21 -21.08
C THR A 41 -3.32 3.17 -22.22
N ARG A 42 -4.06 3.19 -23.33
CA ARG A 42 -3.89 4.21 -24.38
C ARG A 42 -4.22 5.61 -23.88
N ALA A 43 -5.26 5.77 -23.06
CA ALA A 43 -5.57 7.04 -22.43
C ALA A 43 -4.43 7.49 -21.50
N VAL A 44 -3.87 6.59 -20.68
CA VAL A 44 -2.69 6.84 -19.84
C VAL A 44 -1.49 7.25 -20.68
N ALA A 45 -1.24 6.61 -21.83
CA ALA A 45 -0.12 6.94 -22.70
C ALA A 45 -0.32 8.28 -23.45
N ALA A 46 -1.52 8.53 -23.98
CA ALA A 46 -1.88 9.80 -24.59
C ALA A 46 -1.83 10.95 -23.57
N GLU A 47 -2.25 10.66 -22.34
CA GLU A 47 -2.14 11.55 -21.20
C GLU A 47 -0.69 11.71 -20.75
N ALA A 48 0.14 10.67 -20.71
CA ALA A 48 1.57 10.82 -20.47
C ALA A 48 2.22 11.76 -21.51
N GLY A 49 1.76 11.73 -22.77
CA GLY A 49 2.15 12.71 -23.79
C GLY A 49 1.58 14.12 -23.59
N GLY A 50 0.31 14.25 -23.16
CA GLY A 50 -0.41 15.54 -23.04
C GLY A 50 -0.40 16.18 -21.64
N THR A 51 -0.65 15.40 -20.59
CA THR A 51 -0.35 15.72 -19.19
C THR A 51 1.15 15.80 -18.96
N GLY A 52 2.00 15.07 -19.67
CA GLY A 52 3.44 15.39 -19.71
C GLY A 52 3.73 16.84 -20.12
N ALA A 53 2.86 17.47 -20.93
CA ALA A 53 2.98 18.90 -21.24
C ALA A 53 2.40 19.83 -20.15
N ARG A 54 1.32 19.43 -19.45
CA ARG A 54 0.64 20.19 -18.37
C ARG A 54 1.28 20.01 -17.01
N MET A 55 1.51 18.78 -16.57
CA MET A 55 2.46 18.47 -15.50
C MET A 55 3.82 18.96 -15.89
N GLY A 56 4.30 18.80 -17.12
CA GLY A 56 5.52 19.49 -17.55
C GLY A 56 5.46 21.00 -17.37
N ALA A 57 4.31 21.67 -17.41
CA ALA A 57 4.21 23.09 -17.10
C ALA A 57 4.29 23.35 -15.60
N LEU A 58 3.59 22.55 -14.78
CA LEU A 58 3.67 22.60 -13.31
C LEU A 58 5.07 22.17 -12.81
N ASP A 59 5.63 21.08 -13.32
CA ASP A 59 7.00 20.59 -13.13
C ASP A 59 8.04 21.55 -13.68
N ARG A 60 7.80 22.27 -14.79
CA ARG A 60 8.70 23.36 -15.23
C ARG A 60 8.57 24.57 -14.31
N GLU A 61 7.40 24.87 -13.79
CA GLU A 61 7.20 25.91 -12.78
C GLU A 61 7.90 25.53 -11.46
N ILE A 62 7.79 24.26 -11.05
CA ILE A 62 8.46 23.65 -9.89
C ILE A 62 9.98 23.51 -10.11
N ALA A 63 10.44 23.16 -11.31
CA ALA A 63 11.85 22.94 -11.64
C ALA A 63 12.59 24.23 -12.02
N ALA A 64 11.88 25.26 -12.48
CA ALA A 64 12.41 26.61 -12.64
C ALA A 64 12.63 27.28 -11.28
N GLU A 65 11.89 26.87 -10.25
CA GLU A 65 12.21 27.21 -8.88
C GLU A 65 13.46 26.42 -8.41
N PRO A 66 14.43 27.05 -7.73
CA PRO A 66 15.56 26.33 -7.16
C PRO A 66 15.07 25.20 -6.25
N ARG A 67 15.43 23.94 -6.57
CA ARG A 67 15.13 22.79 -5.70
C ARG A 67 15.74 23.04 -4.33
N TRP A 68 14.88 23.11 -3.32
CA TRP A 68 15.33 23.25 -1.95
C TRP A 68 15.89 21.90 -1.49
N ILE A 69 17.22 21.76 -1.54
CA ILE A 69 17.90 20.69 -0.82
C ILE A 69 18.04 21.20 0.61
N GLY A 70 17.03 20.92 1.44
CA GLY A 70 17.05 21.32 2.83
C GLY A 70 18.32 20.88 3.55
N GLU A 71 18.75 21.66 4.54
CA GLU A 71 19.90 21.29 5.38
C GLU A 71 19.71 19.93 6.07
N SER A 72 18.46 19.48 6.27
CA SER A 72 18.14 18.14 6.81
C SER A 72 18.52 16.98 5.87
N ALA A 73 18.80 17.22 4.58
CA ALA A 73 19.31 16.19 3.68
C ALA A 73 20.77 15.78 3.96
N ARG A 74 21.46 16.43 4.93
CA ARG A 74 22.90 16.21 5.18
C ARG A 74 23.21 15.12 6.20
N THR A 75 22.24 14.65 6.96
CA THR A 75 22.39 13.50 7.85
C THR A 75 21.55 12.37 7.28
N ALA A 76 22.17 11.51 6.47
CA ALA A 76 21.56 10.22 6.17
C ALA A 76 21.16 9.57 7.50
N GLU A 77 19.93 9.04 7.59
CA GLU A 77 19.47 8.40 8.81
C GLU A 77 20.46 7.30 9.22
N PRO A 78 20.66 7.02 10.52
CA PRO A 78 21.59 5.97 10.97
C PRO A 78 21.17 4.55 10.54
N PHE A 79 20.07 4.42 9.81
CA PHE A 79 19.67 3.17 9.19
C PHE A 79 20.60 2.80 8.04
N ALA A 80 20.62 1.51 7.71
CA ALA A 80 21.53 0.95 6.70
C ALA A 80 21.51 1.78 5.40
N PRO A 81 22.67 1.98 4.75
CA PRO A 81 22.78 2.79 3.53
C PRO A 81 21.77 2.32 2.50
N GLY A 82 21.30 3.20 1.61
CA GLY A 82 20.36 2.80 0.54
C GLY A 82 20.85 1.59 -0.27
N PHE A 83 19.96 1.03 -1.08
CA PHE A 83 20.34 -0.05 -1.99
C PHE A 83 21.31 0.48 -3.05
N ASP A 84 22.49 -0.12 -3.14
CA ASP A 84 23.41 0.09 -4.25
C ASP A 84 23.15 -0.97 -5.33
N ALA A 85 23.61 -0.69 -6.55
CA ALA A 85 23.46 -1.64 -7.66
C ALA A 85 24.33 -2.91 -7.51
N GLU A 86 25.16 -2.99 -6.45
CA GLU A 86 26.13 -4.07 -6.24
C GLU A 86 25.59 -5.17 -5.33
N THR A 87 24.61 -4.87 -4.47
CA THR A 87 23.94 -5.88 -3.66
C THR A 87 22.91 -6.63 -4.50
N CYS A 88 23.03 -7.95 -4.56
CA CYS A 88 22.12 -8.84 -5.28
C CYS A 88 21.51 -9.89 -4.34
N ASP A 89 20.26 -10.27 -4.60
CA ASP A 89 19.57 -11.37 -3.92
C ASP A 89 20.13 -12.74 -4.32
N ALA A 90 19.56 -13.81 -3.76
CA ALA A 90 19.97 -15.20 -4.03
C ALA A 90 19.81 -15.62 -5.51
N HIS A 91 19.14 -14.81 -6.32
CA HIS A 91 18.89 -15.04 -7.75
C HIS A 91 19.74 -14.11 -8.64
N GLY A 92 20.61 -13.28 -8.07
CA GLY A 92 21.45 -12.35 -8.82
C GLY A 92 20.72 -11.11 -9.33
N LEU A 93 19.50 -10.84 -8.84
CA LEU A 93 18.80 -9.58 -9.08
C LEU A 93 19.22 -8.57 -8.01
N PRO A 94 19.22 -7.25 -8.27
CA PRO A 94 19.53 -6.27 -7.24
C PRO A 94 18.69 -6.50 -5.99
N ASP A 95 19.35 -6.59 -4.83
CA ASP A 95 18.66 -6.63 -3.55
C ASP A 95 17.91 -5.31 -3.41
N THR A 96 16.60 -5.41 -3.23
CA THR A 96 15.70 -4.26 -3.14
C THR A 96 14.90 -4.28 -1.85
N THR A 97 15.14 -5.25 -0.96
CA THR A 97 14.42 -5.41 0.30
C THR A 97 15.33 -6.02 1.37
N ARG A 98 15.57 -5.27 2.46
CA ARG A 98 16.19 -5.80 3.68
C ARG A 98 15.12 -6.13 4.70
N VAL A 99 15.36 -7.18 5.49
CA VAL A 99 14.45 -7.67 6.52
C VAL A 99 15.12 -7.56 7.89
N TYR A 100 14.37 -7.05 8.85
CA TYR A 100 14.75 -6.87 10.24
C TYR A 100 13.71 -7.52 11.15
N SER A 101 14.13 -8.00 12.32
CA SER A 101 13.17 -8.30 13.38
C SER A 101 12.64 -7.01 14.02
N ALA A 102 11.43 -7.06 14.57
CA ALA A 102 10.85 -5.97 15.36
C ALA A 102 11.84 -5.39 16.39
N ALA A 103 12.50 -6.26 17.17
CA ALA A 103 13.47 -5.84 18.18
C ALA A 103 14.72 -5.17 17.60
N ALA A 104 15.17 -5.56 16.40
CA ALA A 104 16.27 -4.88 15.72
C ALA A 104 15.85 -3.49 15.25
N TYR A 105 14.64 -3.36 14.69
CA TYR A 105 14.08 -2.07 14.32
C TYR A 105 13.88 -1.14 15.51
N GLN A 106 13.32 -1.64 16.62
CA GLN A 106 13.17 -0.88 17.86
C GLN A 106 14.50 -0.27 18.30
N ARG A 107 15.57 -1.07 18.39
CA ARG A 107 16.90 -0.56 18.78
C ARG A 107 17.40 0.54 17.86
N MET A 108 17.27 0.35 16.53
CA MET A 108 17.68 1.39 15.57
C MET A 108 16.87 2.68 15.74
N PHE A 109 15.57 2.56 16.05
CA PHE A 109 14.70 3.71 16.28
C PHE A 109 15.00 4.41 17.62
N GLU A 110 15.25 3.67 18.69
CA GLU A 110 15.66 4.20 20.00
C GLU A 110 17.00 4.94 19.92
N ASP A 111 17.98 4.35 19.21
CA ASP A 111 19.28 4.97 18.95
C ASP A 111 19.11 6.29 18.19
N ARG A 112 18.19 6.33 17.21
CA ARG A 112 17.86 7.54 16.46
C ARG A 112 17.27 8.65 17.34
N ILE A 113 16.30 8.32 18.20
CA ILE A 113 15.63 9.33 19.04
C ILE A 113 16.41 9.66 20.33
N GLY A 114 17.52 8.97 20.58
CA GLY A 114 18.39 9.18 21.74
C GLY A 114 17.76 8.77 23.08
N ARG A 115 16.75 7.90 23.05
CA ARG A 115 16.07 7.38 24.24
C ARG A 115 15.37 6.06 23.95
N ARG A 116 15.04 5.32 25.00
CA ARG A 116 14.17 4.15 24.88
C ARG A 116 12.74 4.55 24.53
N LEU A 117 12.03 3.64 23.87
CA LEU A 117 10.58 3.73 23.73
C LEU A 117 9.93 3.65 25.11
N THR A 118 8.80 4.35 25.25
CA THR A 118 7.89 4.13 26.38
C THR A 118 7.05 2.88 26.13
N ASP A 119 6.46 2.31 27.19
CA ASP A 119 5.56 1.15 27.06
C ASP A 119 4.45 1.39 26.00
N GLN A 120 3.87 2.59 25.98
CA GLN A 120 2.85 2.98 25.00
C GLN A 120 3.40 3.04 23.57
N GLU A 121 4.65 3.46 23.38
CA GLU A 121 5.30 3.47 22.06
C GLU A 121 5.71 2.06 21.61
N GLU A 122 6.05 1.18 22.53
CA GLU A 122 6.30 -0.25 22.26
C GLU A 122 5.00 -0.95 21.85
N GLU A 123 3.88 -0.69 22.56
CA GLU A 123 2.55 -1.15 22.18
C GLU A 123 2.17 -0.66 20.78
N LEU A 124 2.37 0.63 20.51
CA LEU A 124 2.09 1.19 19.19
C LEU A 124 2.97 0.55 18.11
N LEU A 125 4.27 0.33 18.37
CA LEU A 125 5.15 -0.37 17.42
C LEU A 125 4.65 -1.80 17.13
N ALA A 126 4.04 -2.45 18.12
CA ALA A 126 3.48 -3.78 17.97
C ALA A 126 2.27 -3.84 17.03
N ASP A 127 1.63 -2.71 16.69
CA ASP A 127 0.54 -2.65 15.70
C ASP A 127 1.03 -2.78 14.24
N GLY A 128 2.32 -3.05 14.02
CA GLY A 128 2.86 -3.34 12.69
C GLY A 128 3.10 -2.09 11.84
N CYS A 129 2.71 -2.13 10.57
CA CYS A 129 3.05 -1.10 9.59
C CYS A 129 2.47 0.28 9.97
N ILE A 130 1.23 0.30 10.47
CA ILE A 130 0.55 1.53 10.91
C ILE A 130 1.18 2.06 12.20
N GLY A 131 1.51 1.16 13.13
CA GLY A 131 2.20 1.43 14.38
C GLY A 131 3.56 2.11 14.18
N MET A 132 4.38 1.54 13.31
CA MET A 132 5.67 2.13 12.91
C MET A 132 5.53 3.55 12.38
N THR A 133 4.52 3.81 11.55
CA THR A 133 4.28 5.13 10.96
C THR A 133 3.78 6.11 12.02
N ALA A 134 2.82 5.70 12.86
CA ALA A 134 2.31 6.50 13.96
C ALA A 134 3.42 6.91 14.94
N LEU A 135 4.29 5.96 15.31
CA LEU A 135 5.46 6.20 16.15
C LEU A 135 6.40 7.25 15.53
N ARG A 136 6.69 7.14 14.23
CA ARG A 136 7.55 8.11 13.51
C ARG A 136 6.91 9.50 13.36
N LEU A 137 5.59 9.58 13.35
CA LEU A 137 4.85 10.84 13.37
C LEU A 137 4.79 11.48 14.77
N GLY A 138 5.26 10.77 15.80
CA GLY A 138 5.17 11.19 17.20
C GLY A 138 3.74 11.12 17.73
N LEU A 139 2.91 10.25 17.16
CA LEU A 139 1.58 9.91 17.69
C LEU A 139 1.75 8.85 18.78
N THR A 140 0.94 8.92 19.83
CA THR A 140 1.01 7.98 20.96
C THR A 140 -0.31 7.27 21.22
N ASP A 141 -1.42 7.88 20.86
CA ASP A 141 -2.78 7.43 21.19
C ASP A 141 -3.73 7.41 19.98
N THR A 142 -3.18 7.58 18.78
CA THR A 142 -3.95 7.63 17.54
C THR A 142 -3.13 7.20 16.34
N TYR A 143 -3.82 6.95 15.24
CA TYR A 143 -3.22 6.53 13.97
C TYR A 143 -3.16 7.66 12.95
N PRO A 144 -2.34 7.53 11.91
CA PRO A 144 -2.20 8.55 10.87
C PRO A 144 -3.52 8.74 10.12
N THR A 145 -3.96 9.99 10.01
CA THR A 145 -5.27 10.35 9.44
C THR A 145 -5.29 10.41 7.91
N MET A 146 -4.12 10.46 7.27
CA MET A 146 -3.98 10.65 5.82
C MET A 146 -4.70 11.91 5.27
N SER A 147 -4.87 12.94 6.10
CA SER A 147 -5.60 14.17 5.75
C SER A 147 -5.00 14.92 4.54
N TYR A 148 -3.69 14.82 4.33
CA TYR A 148 -3.00 15.31 3.13
C TYR A 148 -2.45 14.14 2.32
N ALA A 149 -3.34 13.33 1.74
CA ALA A 149 -3.01 12.23 0.85
C ALA A 149 -2.95 12.66 -0.61
N PHE A 150 -2.01 12.10 -1.36
CA PHE A 150 -1.84 12.37 -2.79
C PHE A 150 -1.67 11.08 -3.58
N GLY A 151 -2.21 11.05 -4.80
CA GLY A 151 -2.04 9.99 -5.77
C GLY A 151 -1.88 10.57 -7.18
N ASP A 152 -1.69 9.69 -8.17
CA ASP A 152 -1.66 10.10 -9.57
C ASP A 152 -3.00 9.83 -10.27
N PRO A 153 -3.73 10.88 -10.69
CA PRO A 153 -5.06 10.72 -11.28
C PRO A 153 -5.02 10.00 -12.64
N SER A 154 -3.89 10.05 -13.36
CA SER A 154 -3.81 9.49 -14.71
C SER A 154 -3.78 7.97 -14.70
N ILE A 155 -3.16 7.37 -13.69
CA ILE A 155 -2.89 5.93 -13.66
C ILE A 155 -3.61 5.16 -12.54
N HIS A 156 -4.20 5.85 -11.57
CA HIS A 156 -5.02 5.23 -10.51
C HIS A 156 -6.04 4.23 -11.06
N ALA A 157 -6.76 4.65 -12.10
CA ALA A 157 -7.78 3.84 -12.76
C ALA A 157 -7.21 2.65 -13.54
N LEU A 158 -5.90 2.59 -13.83
CA LEU A 158 -5.28 1.46 -14.52
C LEU A 158 -4.94 0.32 -13.53
N ALA A 159 -4.40 0.66 -12.35
CA ALA A 159 -4.09 -0.34 -11.31
C ALA A 159 -5.34 -1.12 -10.91
N ALA A 160 -6.43 -0.42 -10.60
CA ALA A 160 -7.73 -1.01 -10.27
C ALA A 160 -8.32 -1.89 -11.39
N GLU A 161 -8.08 -1.59 -12.68
CA GLU A 161 -8.63 -2.42 -13.78
C GLU A 161 -7.85 -3.71 -13.97
N THR A 162 -6.53 -3.68 -13.81
CA THR A 162 -5.75 -4.92 -13.79
C THR A 162 -6.15 -5.80 -12.61
N GLU A 163 -6.44 -5.16 -11.46
CA GLU A 163 -6.90 -5.85 -10.27
C GLU A 163 -8.30 -6.45 -10.47
N ARG A 164 -9.22 -5.73 -11.14
CA ARG A 164 -10.57 -6.23 -11.46
C ARG A 164 -10.55 -7.56 -12.23
N LEU A 165 -9.52 -7.79 -13.05
CA LEU A 165 -9.36 -9.03 -13.80
C LEU A 165 -8.81 -10.17 -12.94
N LEU A 166 -7.92 -9.89 -11.98
CA LEU A 166 -7.22 -10.90 -11.19
C LEU A 166 -7.92 -11.22 -9.87
N ALA A 167 -8.48 -10.20 -9.21
CA ALA A 167 -9.03 -10.27 -7.86
C ALA A 167 -10.14 -11.32 -7.68
N PRO A 168 -11.08 -11.54 -8.62
CA PRO A 168 -12.07 -12.60 -8.47
C PRO A 168 -11.46 -14.00 -8.32
N GLY A 169 -10.46 -14.33 -9.15
CA GLY A 169 -9.77 -15.62 -9.06
C GLY A 169 -8.92 -15.75 -7.79
N GLU A 170 -8.29 -14.64 -7.37
CA GLU A 170 -7.49 -14.52 -6.15
C GLU A 170 -8.32 -14.69 -4.88
N VAL A 171 -9.49 -14.04 -4.79
CA VAL A 171 -10.45 -14.23 -3.68
C VAL A 171 -11.03 -15.64 -3.69
N ALA A 172 -11.36 -16.18 -4.87
CA ALA A 172 -11.89 -17.53 -4.97
C ALA A 172 -10.88 -18.60 -4.48
N ASN A 173 -9.58 -18.38 -4.73
CA ASN A 173 -8.50 -19.20 -4.16
C ASN A 173 -8.47 -19.12 -2.63
N GLU A 174 -8.58 -17.92 -2.03
CA GLU A 174 -8.56 -17.80 -0.57
C GLU A 174 -9.78 -18.43 0.09
N MET A 175 -10.97 -18.26 -0.49
CA MET A 175 -12.16 -18.98 -0.05
C MET A 175 -11.98 -20.51 -0.15
N LEU A 176 -11.31 -20.99 -1.21
CA LEU A 176 -11.00 -22.40 -1.37
C LEU A 176 -10.03 -22.89 -0.28
N ASN A 177 -9.00 -22.12 0.04
CA ASN A 177 -8.03 -22.43 1.09
C ASN A 177 -8.72 -22.55 2.45
N GLU A 178 -9.60 -21.60 2.79
CA GLU A 178 -10.37 -21.60 4.03
C GLU A 178 -11.29 -22.83 4.12
N LEU A 179 -12.04 -23.12 3.06
CA LEU A 179 -12.89 -24.31 2.99
C LEU A 179 -12.10 -25.61 3.12
N ALA A 180 -10.94 -25.70 2.46
CA ALA A 180 -10.07 -26.85 2.54
C ALA A 180 -9.47 -27.04 3.95
N TYR A 181 -9.08 -25.94 4.60
CA TYR A 181 -8.60 -25.96 5.99
C TYR A 181 -9.70 -26.40 6.97
N GLY A 182 -10.93 -25.88 6.81
CA GLY A 182 -12.08 -26.31 7.59
C GLY A 182 -12.38 -27.79 7.39
N ALA A 183 -12.37 -28.27 6.14
CA ALA A 183 -12.54 -29.70 5.84
C ALA A 183 -11.45 -30.55 6.50
N HIS A 184 -10.18 -30.12 6.44
CA HIS A 184 -9.06 -30.83 7.07
C HIS A 184 -9.22 -30.91 8.59
N THR A 185 -9.53 -29.80 9.25
CA THR A 185 -9.74 -29.74 10.71
C THR A 185 -10.85 -30.70 11.15
N ARG A 186 -11.96 -30.77 10.41
CA ARG A 186 -13.07 -31.71 10.69
C ARG A 186 -12.68 -33.17 10.44
N TRP A 187 -11.84 -33.42 9.45
CA TRP A 187 -11.29 -34.75 9.21
C TRP A 187 -10.36 -35.21 10.35
N GLU A 188 -9.52 -34.31 10.88
CA GLU A 188 -8.66 -34.61 12.04
C GLU A 188 -9.49 -34.91 13.30
N GLU A 189 -10.53 -34.11 13.55
CA GLU A 189 -11.47 -34.34 14.64
C GLU A 189 -12.15 -35.71 14.51
N LEU A 190 -12.69 -36.03 13.33
CA LEU A 190 -13.30 -37.32 13.04
C LEU A 190 -12.32 -38.48 13.27
N THR A 191 -11.08 -38.34 12.79
CA THR A 191 -10.02 -39.34 12.95
C THR A 191 -9.70 -39.55 14.43
N ARG A 192 -9.62 -38.47 15.21
CA ARG A 192 -9.41 -38.51 16.65
C ARG A 192 -10.55 -39.22 17.38
N LEU A 193 -11.81 -38.90 17.06
CA LEU A 193 -12.99 -39.52 17.67
C LEU A 193 -13.05 -41.03 17.39
N ARG A 194 -12.79 -41.43 16.14
CA ARG A 194 -12.71 -42.85 15.75
C ARG A 194 -11.62 -43.58 16.53
N ALA A 195 -10.43 -42.99 16.64
CA ALA A 195 -9.34 -43.56 17.41
C ALA A 195 -9.67 -43.70 18.92
N PHE A 196 -10.44 -42.77 19.50
CA PHE A 196 -10.93 -42.91 20.88
C PHE A 196 -11.95 -44.04 21.02
N ALA A 197 -12.89 -44.14 20.08
CA ALA A 197 -13.90 -45.20 20.07
C ALA A 197 -13.24 -46.59 19.98
N GLU A 198 -12.25 -46.76 19.10
CA GLU A 198 -11.51 -48.03 18.93
C GLU A 198 -10.78 -48.48 20.19
N ARG A 199 -10.29 -47.53 21.00
CA ARG A 199 -9.64 -47.81 22.28
C ARG A 199 -10.62 -48.05 23.45
N GLY A 200 -11.93 -47.96 23.21
CA GLY A 200 -12.94 -47.99 24.27
C GLY A 200 -12.86 -46.80 25.23
N ALA A 201 -12.22 -45.70 24.81
CA ALA A 201 -11.99 -44.51 25.62
C ALA A 201 -13.04 -43.39 25.38
N GLY A 202 -14.05 -43.65 24.55
CA GLY A 202 -15.14 -42.72 24.28
C GLY A 202 -16.25 -42.76 25.34
N GLY A 203 -16.94 -41.63 25.54
CA GLY A 203 -18.16 -41.57 26.35
C GLY A 203 -19.33 -42.35 25.70
N PRO A 204 -20.49 -42.45 26.39
CA PRO A 204 -21.66 -43.16 25.86
C PRO A 204 -22.16 -42.60 24.52
N ASP A 205 -21.86 -41.33 24.22
CA ASP A 205 -22.32 -40.62 23.04
C ASP A 205 -21.30 -40.57 21.88
N ILE A 206 -20.14 -41.23 22.01
CA ILE A 206 -19.05 -41.17 21.01
C ILE A 206 -19.51 -41.54 19.59
N ALA A 207 -20.46 -42.47 19.45
CA ALA A 207 -21.01 -42.84 18.16
C ALA A 207 -21.87 -41.73 17.53
N ALA A 208 -22.56 -40.91 18.34
CA ALA A 208 -23.31 -39.76 17.87
C ALA A 208 -22.36 -38.61 17.47
N GLU A 209 -21.31 -38.37 18.26
CA GLU A 209 -20.27 -37.40 17.95
C GLU A 209 -19.56 -37.72 16.62
N ILE A 210 -19.21 -38.99 16.39
CA ILE A 210 -18.63 -39.43 15.11
C ILE A 210 -19.56 -39.12 13.94
N ARG A 211 -20.86 -39.44 14.05
CA ARG A 211 -21.82 -39.17 12.97
C ARG A 211 -21.99 -37.67 12.69
N ALA A 212 -21.99 -36.85 13.73
CA ALA A 212 -22.05 -35.40 13.59
C ALA A 212 -20.80 -34.87 12.87
N ALA A 213 -19.61 -35.28 13.31
CA ALA A 213 -18.34 -34.91 12.67
C ALA A 213 -18.25 -35.39 11.21
N GLU A 214 -18.77 -36.59 10.89
CA GLU A 214 -18.89 -37.09 9.51
C GLU A 214 -19.78 -36.21 8.65
N ALA A 215 -20.95 -35.81 9.16
CA ALA A 215 -21.88 -34.95 8.45
C ALA A 215 -21.26 -33.56 8.19
N GLU A 216 -20.64 -32.95 9.21
CA GLU A 216 -19.95 -31.68 9.06
C GLU A 216 -18.81 -31.78 8.04
N HIS A 217 -17.90 -32.76 8.18
CA HIS A 217 -16.82 -32.98 7.22
C HIS A 217 -17.36 -33.15 5.79
N SER A 218 -18.47 -33.88 5.60
CA SER A 218 -19.09 -34.07 4.28
C SER A 218 -19.59 -32.75 3.67
N GLU A 219 -20.21 -31.88 4.47
CA GLU A 219 -20.67 -30.56 4.00
C GLU A 219 -19.48 -29.67 3.61
N TRP A 220 -18.43 -29.62 4.43
CA TRP A 220 -17.20 -28.87 4.12
C TRP A 220 -16.51 -29.40 2.86
N ALA A 221 -16.40 -30.73 2.69
CA ALA A 221 -15.80 -31.35 1.52
C ALA A 221 -16.60 -31.04 0.24
N LYS A 222 -17.94 -31.04 0.32
CA LYS A 222 -18.81 -30.65 -0.79
C LYS A 222 -18.63 -29.18 -1.17
N ALA A 223 -18.65 -28.28 -0.18
CA ALA A 223 -18.41 -26.85 -0.39
C ALA A 223 -17.03 -26.59 -1.02
N THR A 224 -15.98 -27.28 -0.53
CA THR A 224 -14.63 -27.23 -1.10
C THR A 224 -14.62 -27.65 -2.58
N ALA A 225 -15.31 -28.74 -2.93
CA ALA A 225 -15.38 -29.22 -4.31
C ALA A 225 -16.16 -28.28 -5.24
N GLU A 226 -17.22 -27.64 -4.74
CA GLU A 226 -17.98 -26.60 -5.44
C GLU A 226 -17.11 -25.36 -5.68
N GLN A 227 -16.45 -24.86 -4.64
CA GLN A 227 -15.56 -23.71 -4.72
C GLN A 227 -14.36 -23.97 -5.64
N LEU A 228 -13.80 -25.19 -5.65
CA LEU A 228 -12.72 -25.56 -6.56
C LEU A 228 -13.15 -25.48 -8.03
N ARG A 229 -14.37 -25.89 -8.36
CA ARG A 229 -14.91 -25.75 -9.74
C ARG A 229 -15.06 -24.29 -10.10
N HIS A 230 -15.68 -23.49 -9.23
CA HIS A 230 -15.85 -22.06 -9.44
C HIS A 230 -14.51 -21.34 -9.65
N THR A 231 -13.53 -21.64 -8.79
CA THR A 231 -12.17 -21.10 -8.87
C THR A 231 -11.48 -21.45 -10.19
N ARG A 232 -11.60 -22.71 -10.64
CA ARG A 232 -11.09 -23.14 -11.95
C ARG A 232 -11.77 -22.40 -13.11
N ASP A 233 -13.08 -22.21 -13.04
CA ASP A 233 -13.83 -21.50 -14.08
C ASP A 233 -13.40 -20.03 -14.18
N LEU A 234 -13.13 -19.36 -13.05
CA LEU A 234 -12.60 -18.00 -13.03
C LEU A 234 -11.20 -17.92 -13.66
N TRP A 235 -10.28 -18.79 -13.25
CA TRP A 235 -8.93 -18.82 -13.82
C TRP A 235 -8.91 -19.25 -15.29
N ALA A 236 -9.81 -20.12 -15.73
CA ALA A 236 -9.93 -20.54 -17.12
C ALA A 236 -10.32 -19.38 -18.06
N ARG A 237 -11.06 -18.37 -17.57
CA ARG A 237 -11.41 -17.16 -18.34
C ARG A 237 -10.20 -16.28 -18.65
N ILE A 238 -9.23 -16.26 -17.73
CA ILE A 238 -7.97 -15.51 -17.90
C ILE A 238 -6.95 -16.37 -18.66
N GLY A 239 -6.99 -17.68 -18.47
CA GLY A 239 -6.17 -18.64 -19.20
C GLY A 239 -4.68 -18.37 -19.07
N GLU A 240 -3.98 -18.39 -20.21
CA GLU A 240 -2.53 -18.18 -20.28
C GLU A 240 -2.12 -16.73 -20.02
N HIS A 241 -3.06 -15.78 -19.97
CA HIS A 241 -2.76 -14.36 -19.77
C HIS A 241 -2.47 -13.98 -18.33
N ARG A 242 -2.62 -14.91 -17.37
CA ARG A 242 -2.47 -14.62 -15.93
C ARG A 242 -1.14 -13.95 -15.60
N SER A 243 -0.02 -14.53 -16.03
CA SER A 243 1.31 -13.97 -15.72
C SER A 243 1.54 -12.61 -16.37
N GLU A 244 1.00 -12.37 -17.55
CA GLU A 244 1.07 -11.06 -18.21
C GLU A 244 0.22 -10.02 -17.46
N LEU A 245 -0.99 -10.38 -17.00
CA LEU A 245 -1.82 -9.51 -16.18
C LEU A 245 -1.16 -9.18 -14.83
N GLU A 246 -0.57 -10.16 -14.16
CA GLU A 246 0.19 -9.94 -12.91
C GLU A 246 1.36 -8.96 -13.12
N ARG A 247 2.02 -9.06 -14.28
CA ARG A 247 3.11 -8.15 -14.69
C ARG A 247 2.59 -6.75 -14.96
N VAL A 248 1.53 -6.60 -15.76
CA VAL A 248 0.90 -5.30 -16.07
C VAL A 248 0.39 -4.63 -14.80
N ARG A 249 -0.24 -5.39 -13.89
CA ARG A 249 -0.64 -4.92 -12.56
C ARG A 249 0.55 -4.34 -11.80
N SER A 250 1.63 -5.11 -11.70
CA SER A 250 2.84 -4.69 -10.98
C SER A 250 3.45 -3.40 -11.55
N MET A 251 3.52 -3.29 -12.89
CA MET A 251 4.04 -2.10 -13.56
C MET A 251 3.12 -0.89 -13.36
N ALA A 252 1.80 -1.07 -13.43
CA ALA A 252 0.84 -0.01 -13.19
C ALA A 252 0.97 0.54 -11.76
N LYS A 253 1.11 -0.33 -10.75
CA LYS A 253 1.34 0.08 -9.35
C LYS A 253 2.69 0.78 -9.18
N ILE A 254 3.77 0.31 -9.81
CA ILE A 254 5.07 1.00 -9.76
C ILE A 254 4.96 2.42 -10.32
N GLU A 255 4.33 2.58 -11.48
CA GLU A 255 4.21 3.87 -12.14
C GLU A 255 3.26 4.82 -11.38
N GLU A 256 2.14 4.32 -10.83
CA GLU A 256 1.30 5.06 -9.89
C GLU A 256 2.11 5.59 -8.71
N GLY A 257 2.95 4.71 -8.13
CA GLY A 257 3.74 5.03 -6.97
C GLY A 257 4.78 6.10 -7.25
N ARG A 258 5.51 5.96 -8.36
CA ARG A 258 6.52 6.96 -8.78
C ARG A 258 5.89 8.33 -9.00
N ARG A 259 4.77 8.41 -9.71
CA ARG A 259 4.10 9.69 -10.01
C ARG A 259 3.45 10.32 -8.79
N GLY A 260 2.73 9.52 -8.00
CA GLY A 260 2.14 9.98 -6.74
C GLY A 260 3.21 10.47 -5.76
N PHE A 261 4.32 9.73 -5.64
CA PHE A 261 5.45 10.10 -4.79
C PHE A 261 6.14 11.39 -5.24
N ALA A 262 6.39 11.55 -6.55
CA ALA A 262 6.95 12.77 -7.11
C ALA A 262 6.06 14.00 -6.81
N ARG A 263 4.74 13.82 -6.93
CA ARG A 263 3.75 14.86 -6.64
C ARG A 263 3.76 15.27 -5.17
N VAL A 264 3.65 14.33 -4.23
CA VAL A 264 3.71 14.67 -2.79
C VAL A 264 5.06 15.27 -2.40
N SER A 265 6.16 14.86 -3.05
CA SER A 265 7.49 15.41 -2.81
C SER A 265 7.57 16.89 -3.19
N ALA A 266 6.97 17.28 -4.32
CA ALA A 266 6.90 18.68 -4.72
C ALA A 266 6.05 19.52 -3.74
N VAL A 267 4.96 18.96 -3.21
CA VAL A 267 4.16 19.59 -2.15
C VAL A 267 5.00 19.73 -0.87
N ALA A 268 5.66 18.65 -0.43
CA ALA A 268 6.52 18.63 0.75
C ALA A 268 7.64 19.70 0.68
N ASP A 269 8.28 19.87 -0.48
CA ASP A 269 9.31 20.88 -0.68
C ASP A 269 8.75 22.31 -0.51
N ARG A 270 7.50 22.57 -0.91
CA ARG A 270 6.81 23.85 -0.66
C ARG A 270 6.60 24.10 0.83
N PHE A 271 6.12 23.10 1.56
CA PHE A 271 6.03 23.18 3.02
C PHE A 271 7.40 23.43 3.65
N GLY A 272 8.45 22.74 3.19
CA GLY A 272 9.82 22.92 3.64
C GLY A 272 10.33 24.35 3.50
N ARG A 273 10.03 25.02 2.36
CA ARG A 273 10.39 26.43 2.16
C ARG A 273 9.65 27.39 3.09
N ILE A 274 8.34 27.19 3.30
CA ILE A 274 7.57 27.99 4.26
C ILE A 274 8.14 27.85 5.67
N LEU A 275 8.52 26.64 6.07
CA LEU A 275 9.14 26.37 7.37
C LEU A 275 10.56 26.95 7.48
N ALA A 276 11.32 26.99 6.39
CA ALA A 276 12.65 27.61 6.35
C ALA A 276 12.62 29.11 6.64
N ASP A 277 11.52 29.80 6.28
CA ASP A 277 11.28 31.20 6.63
C ASP A 277 10.84 31.41 8.10
N ALA A 278 10.98 30.37 8.94
CA ALA A 278 10.73 30.34 10.38
C ALA A 278 9.46 31.08 10.84
N PRO A 279 8.25 30.60 10.47
CA PRO A 279 7.00 31.19 10.94
C PRO A 279 6.97 31.24 12.47
N ALA A 280 6.49 32.35 13.05
CA ALA A 280 6.56 32.57 14.49
C ALA A 280 5.63 31.63 15.29
N ASN A 281 4.56 31.14 14.67
CA ASN A 281 3.57 30.26 15.29
C ASN A 281 2.73 29.53 14.22
N GLU A 282 1.93 28.57 14.67
CA GLU A 282 1.04 27.77 13.82
C GLU A 282 0.09 28.64 12.97
N ARG A 283 -0.50 29.70 13.54
CA ARG A 283 -1.41 30.58 12.80
C ARG A 283 -0.71 31.26 11.62
N GLU A 284 0.53 31.71 11.80
CA GLU A 284 1.33 32.29 10.72
C GLU A 284 1.72 31.23 9.68
N LEU A 285 2.10 30.02 10.11
CA LEU A 285 2.37 28.90 9.21
C LEU A 285 1.15 28.60 8.31
N LEU A 286 -0.04 28.46 8.90
CA LEU A 286 -1.28 28.21 8.16
C LEU A 286 -1.65 29.37 7.22
N ALA A 287 -1.41 30.62 7.62
CA ALA A 287 -1.63 31.78 6.77
C ALA A 287 -0.69 31.78 5.54
N ARG A 288 0.58 31.41 5.73
CA ARG A 288 1.55 31.29 4.64
C ARG A 288 1.21 30.13 3.70
N ILE A 289 0.76 28.98 4.23
CA ILE A 289 0.27 27.86 3.41
C ILE A 289 -0.90 28.32 2.53
N ARG A 290 -1.88 29.04 3.10
CA ARG A 290 -3.02 29.59 2.33
C ARG A 290 -2.63 30.67 1.32
N ALA A 291 -1.48 31.32 1.50
CA ALA A 291 -0.97 32.33 0.58
C ALA A 291 -0.10 31.72 -0.53
N ASP A 292 0.38 30.49 -0.39
CA ASP A 292 1.15 29.82 -1.44
C ASP A 292 0.25 29.51 -2.66
N PRO A 293 0.65 29.89 -3.89
CA PRO A 293 -0.19 29.74 -5.09
C PRO A 293 -0.59 28.31 -5.44
N VAL A 294 0.15 27.31 -4.96
CA VAL A 294 -0.10 25.88 -5.20
C VAL A 294 -0.81 25.28 -3.99
N LEU A 295 -0.30 25.49 -2.77
CA LEU A 295 -0.90 24.90 -1.56
C LEU A 295 -2.30 25.45 -1.27
N SER A 296 -2.58 26.70 -1.65
CA SER A 296 -3.92 27.30 -1.53
C SER A 296 -5.00 26.63 -2.37
N ARG A 297 -4.62 25.80 -3.35
CA ARG A 297 -5.55 25.04 -4.20
C ARG A 297 -5.92 23.68 -3.59
N LEU A 298 -5.19 23.24 -2.57
CA LEU A 298 -5.48 21.99 -1.87
C LEU A 298 -6.78 22.15 -1.07
N ARG A 299 -7.51 21.05 -0.91
CA ARG A 299 -8.67 20.99 -0.03
C ARG A 299 -8.24 21.30 1.40
N PRO A 300 -9.02 22.11 2.12
CA PRO A 300 -8.70 22.53 3.47
C PRO A 300 -8.94 21.38 4.43
N GLU A 301 -7.92 20.53 4.61
CA GLU A 301 -7.92 19.47 5.60
C GLU A 301 -7.08 19.85 6.83
N PRO A 302 -7.35 19.27 8.02
CA PRO A 302 -6.47 19.39 9.16
C PRO A 302 -5.07 18.87 8.80
N LEU A 303 -4.06 19.74 8.92
CA LEU A 303 -2.68 19.32 8.70
C LEU A 303 -2.20 18.50 9.89
N GLU A 304 -1.77 17.28 9.63
CA GLU A 304 -1.19 16.42 10.65
C GLU A 304 0.17 16.98 11.07
N MET A 305 0.25 17.43 12.33
CA MET A 305 1.40 18.15 12.85
C MET A 305 1.66 17.77 14.31
N THR A 306 2.93 17.57 14.68
CA THR A 306 3.29 17.32 16.08
C THR A 306 2.88 18.52 16.95
N ARG A 307 1.94 18.29 17.87
CA ARG A 307 1.36 19.35 18.72
C ARG A 307 2.41 19.99 19.62
N GLY A 308 2.30 21.30 19.81
CA GLY A 308 3.17 22.06 20.72
C GLY A 308 4.61 22.25 20.23
N VAL A 309 4.92 21.85 18.99
CA VAL A 309 6.23 22.06 18.39
C VAL A 309 6.23 23.38 17.61
N PRO A 310 7.15 24.32 17.89
CA PRO A 310 7.26 25.55 17.12
C PRO A 310 7.55 25.26 15.64
N PRO A 311 7.00 26.04 14.69
CA PRO A 311 7.22 25.78 13.25
C PRO A 311 8.68 25.66 12.83
N ALA A 312 9.60 26.43 13.42
CA ALA A 312 11.04 26.34 13.12
C ALA A 312 11.66 24.95 13.43
N GLN A 313 11.04 24.19 14.33
CA GLN A 313 11.45 22.84 14.72
C GLN A 313 10.71 21.74 13.95
N LEU A 314 9.80 22.10 13.04
CA LEU A 314 9.07 21.14 12.22
C LEU A 314 9.79 20.90 10.89
N GLU A 315 9.59 19.71 10.33
CA GLU A 315 9.96 19.37 8.95
C GLU A 315 8.84 18.57 8.27
N PRO A 316 8.71 18.69 6.94
CA PRO A 316 7.77 17.89 6.17
C PRO A 316 8.29 16.46 6.01
N VAL A 317 7.44 15.48 6.27
CA VAL A 317 7.71 14.06 6.08
C VAL A 317 6.65 13.42 5.21
N ILE A 318 7.07 12.39 4.48
CA ILE A 318 6.21 11.64 3.57
C ILE A 318 6.06 10.22 4.12
N TYR A 319 4.84 9.73 4.06
CA TYR A 319 4.53 8.33 4.30
C TYR A 319 3.52 7.87 3.23
N ALA A 320 3.23 6.57 3.19
CA ALA A 320 2.33 5.99 2.21
C ALA A 320 1.36 5.06 2.90
N LYS A 321 0.17 4.92 2.29
CA LYS A 321 -0.81 3.89 2.60
C LYS A 321 -1.15 3.16 1.32
N ARG A 322 -1.07 1.83 1.32
CA ARG A 322 -1.67 0.95 0.32
C ARG A 322 -2.93 0.35 0.92
N PHE A 323 -3.99 0.27 0.14
CA PHE A 323 -5.29 -0.16 0.63
C PHE A 323 -6.17 -0.65 -0.52
N TRP A 324 -7.29 -1.25 -0.16
CA TRP A 324 -8.30 -1.73 -1.08
C TRP A 324 -9.35 -0.65 -1.34
N THR A 325 -9.73 -0.39 -2.60
CA THR A 325 -10.74 0.63 -2.95
C THR A 325 -12.17 0.11 -2.90
N GLY A 326 -12.38 -1.20 -2.99
CA GLY A 326 -13.67 -1.88 -2.93
C GLY A 326 -14.22 -2.03 -1.50
N GLN A 327 -14.13 -0.97 -0.68
CA GLN A 327 -14.57 -0.97 0.72
C GLN A 327 -16.08 -0.73 0.87
N PHE A 328 -16.74 -0.30 -0.20
CA PHE A 328 -18.13 0.10 -0.21
C PHE A 328 -18.97 -0.75 -1.15
N PRO A 329 -20.26 -0.99 -0.83
CA PRO A 329 -21.15 -1.63 -1.77
C PRO A 329 -21.29 -0.76 -3.02
N ASN A 330 -21.20 -1.39 -4.19
CA ASN A 330 -21.46 -0.70 -5.45
C ASN A 330 -22.92 -0.24 -5.47
N LEU A 331 -23.15 1.07 -5.54
CA LEU A 331 -24.47 1.62 -5.76
C LEU A 331 -24.78 1.50 -7.25
N THR A 332 -25.46 0.42 -7.66
CA THR A 332 -26.04 0.36 -9.00
C THR A 332 -27.37 1.12 -8.98
N GLY A 333 -27.85 1.55 -10.16
CA GLY A 333 -29.17 2.19 -10.29
C GLY A 333 -30.35 1.31 -9.83
N GLU A 334 -30.10 0.05 -9.47
CA GLU A 334 -31.06 -0.93 -8.99
C GLU A 334 -31.02 -1.14 -7.47
N GLY A 335 -30.11 -0.44 -6.76
CA GLY A 335 -29.94 -0.51 -5.30
C GLY A 335 -28.49 -0.77 -4.90
N PRO A 336 -28.19 -0.80 -3.59
CA PRO A 336 -26.88 -1.23 -3.13
C PRO A 336 -26.70 -2.71 -3.46
N GLU A 337 -25.72 -3.03 -4.30
CA GLU A 337 -25.23 -4.41 -4.41
C GLU A 337 -24.60 -4.83 -3.08
N THR A 338 -24.44 -6.14 -2.88
CA THR A 338 -23.63 -6.64 -1.77
C THR A 338 -22.20 -6.11 -1.92
N LEU A 339 -21.54 -5.84 -0.80
CA LEU A 339 -20.11 -5.51 -0.76
C LEU A 339 -19.35 -6.57 -1.56
N SER A 340 -18.85 -6.19 -2.74
CA SER A 340 -18.02 -7.08 -3.52
C SER A 340 -16.63 -7.04 -2.92
N MET A 341 -16.36 -7.95 -1.98
CA MET A 341 -15.04 -8.12 -1.35
C MET A 341 -13.94 -8.54 -2.35
N ALA A 342 -14.28 -8.69 -3.63
CA ALA A 342 -13.41 -9.09 -4.73
C ALA A 342 -13.30 -8.06 -5.86
N GLU A 343 -14.17 -7.04 -5.92
CA GLU A 343 -14.11 -6.05 -7.00
C GLU A 343 -13.59 -4.70 -6.50
N PRO A 344 -12.50 -4.18 -7.10
CA PRO A 344 -12.03 -2.84 -6.77
C PRO A 344 -13.01 -1.79 -7.30
N ASN A 345 -13.01 -0.61 -6.68
CA ASN A 345 -13.78 0.54 -7.15
C ASN A 345 -12.81 1.69 -7.54
N PRO A 346 -12.47 1.82 -8.84
CA PRO A 346 -11.52 2.84 -9.32
C PRO A 346 -12.00 4.29 -9.14
N TRP A 347 -13.24 4.50 -8.70
CA TRP A 347 -13.80 5.82 -8.43
C TRP A 347 -13.75 6.18 -6.95
N SER A 348 -13.71 5.17 -6.07
CA SER A 348 -13.42 5.39 -4.65
C SER A 348 -11.98 5.86 -4.53
N PHE A 349 -11.76 6.92 -3.76
CA PHE A 349 -10.41 7.46 -3.51
C PHE A 349 -9.66 7.92 -4.78
N ALA A 350 -10.40 8.25 -5.85
CA ALA A 350 -9.79 8.81 -7.05
C ALA A 350 -9.07 10.14 -6.73
N PRO A 351 -7.80 10.31 -7.12
CA PRO A 351 -7.10 11.58 -6.94
C PRO A 351 -7.77 12.72 -7.72
N ASP A 352 -7.85 13.90 -7.12
CA ASP A 352 -8.31 15.10 -7.83
C ASP A 352 -7.44 15.35 -9.07
N PRO A 353 -8.03 15.56 -10.27
CA PRO A 353 -7.27 15.61 -11.52
C PRO A 353 -6.31 16.80 -11.62
N VAL A 354 -6.50 17.84 -10.80
CA VAL A 354 -5.66 19.04 -10.82
C VAL A 354 -4.55 18.93 -9.76
N THR A 355 -4.96 18.74 -8.51
CA THR A 355 -4.09 18.75 -7.34
C THR A 355 -3.47 17.38 -7.06
N GLY A 356 -4.12 16.30 -7.48
CA GLY A 356 -3.79 14.91 -7.13
C GLY A 356 -4.09 14.58 -5.68
N GLN A 357 -4.80 15.44 -4.94
CA GLN A 357 -5.18 15.18 -3.57
C GLN A 357 -6.29 14.11 -3.53
N VAL A 358 -6.17 13.16 -2.62
CA VAL A 358 -7.12 12.05 -2.44
C VAL A 358 -7.97 12.28 -1.19
N ASP A 359 -9.24 11.91 -1.26
CA ASP A 359 -10.16 12.00 -0.12
C ASP A 359 -10.14 10.70 0.67
N MET A 360 -9.50 10.73 1.83
CA MET A 360 -9.38 9.55 2.69
C MET A 360 -10.45 9.51 3.77
N THR A 361 -11.44 10.42 3.77
CA THR A 361 -12.48 10.47 4.81
C THR A 361 -13.41 9.26 4.79
N ALA A 362 -13.49 8.56 3.66
CA ALA A 362 -14.27 7.35 3.48
C ALA A 362 -13.40 6.08 3.58
N ASP A 363 -12.19 6.14 4.12
CA ASP A 363 -11.38 4.92 4.28
C ASP A 363 -11.76 4.20 5.57
N ASP A 364 -12.43 3.05 5.43
CA ASP A 364 -12.93 2.22 6.53
C ASP A 364 -11.98 1.07 6.88
N PHE A 365 -10.77 1.07 6.32
CA PHE A 365 -9.75 0.04 6.56
C PHE A 365 -10.23 -1.39 6.24
N VAL A 366 -11.11 -1.52 5.25
CA VAL A 366 -11.63 -2.80 4.76
C VAL A 366 -10.67 -3.40 3.74
N GLY A 367 -10.27 -4.65 3.95
CA GLY A 367 -9.43 -5.40 3.02
C GLY A 367 -10.21 -6.20 1.98
N LYS A 368 -9.51 -6.58 0.91
CA LYS A 368 -9.94 -7.63 -0.01
C LYS A 368 -10.05 -8.96 0.73
N TYR A 369 -11.05 -9.78 0.43
CA TYR A 369 -11.31 -11.01 1.18
C TYR A 369 -10.11 -11.97 1.18
N GLY A 370 -9.64 -12.37 2.36
CA GLY A 370 -8.48 -13.27 2.51
C GLY A 370 -7.12 -12.58 2.38
N TYR A 371 -7.10 -11.25 2.24
CA TYR A 371 -5.88 -10.44 2.10
C TYR A 371 -5.76 -9.43 3.24
N GLY A 372 -4.58 -8.84 3.40
CA GLY A 372 -4.33 -7.74 4.33
C GLY A 372 -5.13 -6.50 3.95
N ASN A 373 -5.61 -5.76 4.95
CA ASN A 373 -6.45 -4.58 4.71
C ASN A 373 -5.68 -3.34 4.25
N PHE A 374 -4.46 -3.14 4.76
CA PHE A 374 -3.61 -2.03 4.36
C PHE A 374 -2.13 -2.31 4.62
N ASP A 375 -1.26 -1.48 4.03
CA ASP A 375 0.16 -1.39 4.35
C ASP A 375 0.59 0.07 4.46
N TYR A 376 1.25 0.43 5.55
CA TYR A 376 1.82 1.75 5.75
C TYR A 376 3.33 1.74 5.57
N GLY A 377 3.84 2.69 4.79
CA GLY A 377 5.27 2.87 4.55
C GLY A 377 5.76 4.24 4.98
N TRP A 378 6.83 4.29 5.76
CA TRP A 378 7.55 5.52 6.06
C TRP A 378 8.64 5.78 5.03
N TYR A 379 8.65 6.96 4.40
CA TYR A 379 9.75 7.34 3.51
C TYR A 379 10.94 7.88 4.31
N ASP A 380 12.04 7.12 4.30
CA ASP A 380 13.32 7.57 4.81
C ASP A 380 14.06 8.32 3.69
N ARG A 381 14.01 9.65 3.76
CA ARG A 381 14.69 10.56 2.81
C ARG A 381 16.21 10.39 2.81
N GLY A 382 16.81 10.01 3.93
CA GLY A 382 18.26 9.92 4.09
C GLY A 382 18.84 8.72 3.33
N SER A 383 18.16 7.59 3.37
CA SER A 383 18.55 6.38 2.62
C SER A 383 17.81 6.21 1.29
N ASN A 384 16.81 7.04 1.00
CA ASN A 384 15.89 6.91 -0.14
C ASN A 384 15.24 5.51 -0.17
N THR A 385 14.68 5.10 0.97
CA THR A 385 14.00 3.81 1.14
C THR A 385 12.66 3.97 1.83
N TRP A 386 11.85 2.93 1.77
CA TRP A 386 10.57 2.83 2.46
C TRP A 386 10.64 1.79 3.55
N TRP A 387 10.17 2.15 4.74
CA TRP A 387 10.09 1.28 5.91
C TRP A 387 8.66 0.85 6.17
N ASN A 388 8.39 -0.45 6.21
CA ASN A 388 7.07 -1.00 6.54
C ASN A 388 7.21 -2.30 7.35
N ALA A 389 6.12 -2.86 7.86
CA ALA A 389 6.10 -4.19 8.49
C ALA A 389 5.14 -5.13 7.74
N ASP A 390 5.24 -6.44 7.96
CA ASP A 390 4.31 -7.43 7.41
C ASP A 390 2.97 -7.44 8.13
N HIS A 391 2.98 -7.46 9.47
CA HIS A 391 1.79 -7.50 10.31
C HIS A 391 2.08 -6.94 11.71
N GLY A 392 1.05 -6.80 12.54
CA GLY A 392 1.22 -6.53 13.97
C GLY A 392 1.65 -7.77 14.75
N VAL A 393 2.10 -7.59 15.98
CA VAL A 393 2.40 -8.70 16.90
C VAL A 393 1.09 -9.34 17.35
N GLU A 394 0.91 -10.60 17.01
CA GLU A 394 -0.27 -11.38 17.41
C GLU A 394 0.06 -12.23 18.64
N GLU A 395 -0.69 -12.05 19.73
CA GLU A 395 -0.49 -12.84 20.95
C GLU A 395 -0.72 -14.33 20.68
N GLY A 396 0.26 -15.17 21.01
CA GLY A 396 0.21 -16.61 20.80
C GLY A 396 0.56 -17.08 19.38
N SER A 397 0.82 -16.15 18.46
CA SER A 397 1.34 -16.47 17.13
C SER A 397 2.83 -16.79 17.19
N ASP A 398 3.26 -17.82 16.45
CA ASP A 398 4.68 -18.17 16.28
C ASP A 398 5.35 -17.36 15.16
N ARG A 399 4.57 -16.54 14.45
CA ARG A 399 5.05 -15.66 13.39
C ARG A 399 5.49 -14.32 13.99
N PRO A 400 6.80 -14.04 14.06
CA PRO A 400 7.27 -12.76 14.55
C PRO A 400 6.98 -11.66 13.53
N MET A 401 6.66 -10.44 14.01
CA MET A 401 6.63 -9.26 13.15
C MET A 401 8.00 -9.01 12.49
N LEU A 402 7.98 -8.86 11.17
CA LEU A 402 9.14 -8.52 10.36
C LEU A 402 9.02 -7.09 9.84
N VAL A 403 10.13 -6.36 9.90
CA VAL A 403 10.25 -5.00 9.40
C VAL A 403 11.07 -5.00 8.13
N PHE A 404 10.58 -4.34 7.09
CA PHE A 404 11.24 -4.24 5.80
C PHE A 404 11.74 -2.83 5.55
N GLN A 405 12.95 -2.74 5.01
CA GLN A 405 13.45 -1.56 4.30
C GLN A 405 13.43 -1.90 2.81
N LYS A 406 12.76 -1.09 1.98
CA LYS A 406 12.57 -1.37 0.55
C LYS A 406 13.05 -0.22 -0.33
N SER A 407 13.56 -0.55 -1.52
CA SER A 407 13.71 0.44 -2.57
C SER A 407 12.34 1.01 -2.97
N PRO A 408 12.27 2.21 -3.59
CA PRO A 408 11.00 2.77 -4.06
C PRO A 408 10.22 1.81 -4.95
N ASP A 409 10.84 1.18 -5.95
CA ASP A 409 10.13 0.28 -6.86
C ASP A 409 9.65 -1.01 -6.17
N ALA A 410 10.44 -1.56 -5.24
CA ALA A 410 10.01 -2.73 -4.47
C ALA A 410 8.84 -2.41 -3.54
N PHE A 411 8.80 -1.19 -2.99
CA PHE A 411 7.66 -0.70 -2.24
C PHE A 411 6.45 -0.49 -3.18
N PHE A 412 6.59 0.27 -4.26
CA PHE A 412 5.47 0.62 -5.16
C PHE A 412 4.89 -0.57 -5.92
N ARG A 413 5.66 -1.64 -6.13
CA ARG A 413 5.15 -2.89 -6.74
C ARG A 413 3.94 -3.45 -5.98
N SER A 414 3.89 -3.22 -4.66
CA SER A 414 2.80 -3.62 -3.79
C SER A 414 2.55 -5.14 -3.80
N GLN A 415 1.53 -5.60 -3.08
CA GLN A 415 1.05 -6.98 -3.08
C GLN A 415 -0.33 -7.08 -3.78
N PRO A 416 -0.86 -8.28 -4.04
CA PRO A 416 -2.21 -8.47 -4.59
C PRO A 416 -3.34 -7.99 -3.67
N ASP A 417 -3.02 -7.65 -2.42
CA ASP A 417 -3.93 -7.21 -1.36
C ASP A 417 -4.58 -5.85 -1.66
N TRP A 418 -3.85 -4.96 -2.33
CA TRP A 418 -4.20 -3.55 -2.44
C TRP A 418 -4.15 -3.10 -3.89
N ASP A 419 -5.19 -2.41 -4.34
CA ASP A 419 -5.32 -1.91 -5.71
C ASP A 419 -5.03 -0.42 -5.85
N ALA A 420 -4.91 0.29 -4.72
CA ALA A 420 -4.53 1.69 -4.67
C ALA A 420 -3.41 1.93 -3.68
N GLN A 421 -2.68 3.02 -3.92
CA GLN A 421 -1.73 3.58 -2.96
C GLN A 421 -1.74 5.10 -3.00
N VAL A 422 -1.58 5.69 -1.83
CA VAL A 422 -1.54 7.14 -1.63
C VAL A 422 -0.37 7.53 -0.77
N PHE A 423 0.06 8.78 -0.91
CA PHE A 423 1.18 9.34 -0.19
C PHE A 423 0.72 10.46 0.74
N GLY A 424 0.85 10.23 2.04
CA GLY A 424 0.54 11.18 3.09
C GLY A 424 1.67 12.18 3.31
N LEU A 425 1.30 13.40 3.68
CA LEU A 425 2.20 14.45 4.13
C LEU A 425 1.85 14.86 5.57
N ALA A 426 2.87 14.94 6.42
CA ALA A 426 2.73 15.46 7.78
C ALA A 426 3.91 16.39 8.13
N LEU A 427 3.76 17.16 9.21
CA LEU A 427 4.81 17.98 9.78
C LEU A 427 5.24 17.42 11.14
N VAL A 428 6.47 16.93 11.24
CA VAL A 428 6.99 16.33 12.47
C VAL A 428 8.12 17.14 13.08
N ARG A 429 8.40 16.93 14.37
CA ARG A 429 9.60 17.47 15.01
C ARG A 429 10.86 16.94 14.32
N LYS A 430 11.78 17.85 13.97
CA LYS A 430 13.13 17.52 13.51
C LYS A 430 13.86 16.66 14.55
N VAL A 431 14.41 15.54 14.10
CA VAL A 431 15.32 14.71 14.90
C VAL A 431 16.74 15.06 14.45
N PHE A 432 17.58 15.53 15.38
CA PHE A 432 18.94 16.03 15.10
C PHE A 432 20.03 15.02 15.39
#